data_AF-A0A397TSQ7-F1
#
_entry.id   AF-A0A397TSQ7-F1
#
_cell.length_a   1.000
_cell.length_b   1.000
_cell.length_c   1.000
_cell.angle_alpha   90.00
_cell.angle_beta   90.00
_cell.angle_gamma   90.00
#
_symmetry.space_group_name_H-M   'P 1'
#
loop_
_entity.id
_entity.type
_entity.pdbx_description
1 polymer ?
#
loop_
_entity_poly.entity_id
_entity_poly.type
_entity_poly.pdbx_seq_one_letter_code
_entity_poly.pdbx_strand_id
1 'polypeptide(L)'
;MSSCKSRMVYNYCANSMEPTDLTHNKIIRTLLSELNPTERSLIPQEIIHQIFPNIQNSLFFKYSSYTKTISSNYLNKGVKEWFGYSGLSHQFPSIPIVLTSLTLMFLRTNERFQLILNGEVYKHSSKFMNRLSDAHFQNNNLISLEIIDYYFQFKGRKLETFVNALNISFNLTSLTLICNSLFDIRGIAIANALNNNTTLITLTLIVNKFGTKTGEAFANMLRQNVTLNNLNILDNIPP
;
A
#
# COMPACT_ATOMS: atom_id res chain seq x y z
N MET A 1 20.43 -8.19 10.36
CA MET A 1 19.07 -8.12 10.94
C MET A 1 18.86 -6.92 11.89
N SER A 2 19.73 -5.91 11.90
CA SER A 2 19.78 -4.89 12.97
C SER A 2 19.43 -3.44 12.56
N SER A 3 19.29 -3.07 11.29
CA SER A 3 19.16 -1.64 10.90
C SER A 3 17.78 -1.01 11.12
N CYS A 4 16.68 -1.79 11.11
CA CYS A 4 15.33 -1.23 11.24
C CYS A 4 14.70 -1.35 12.63
N LYS A 5 15.44 -1.81 13.65
CA LYS A 5 15.06 -1.61 15.05
C LYS A 5 15.52 -0.24 15.57
N SER A 6 15.88 0.69 14.68
CA SER A 6 16.20 2.04 15.11
C SER A 6 14.93 2.63 15.76
N ARG A 7 15.11 3.27 16.91
CA ARG A 7 14.06 3.97 17.65
C ARG A 7 13.29 4.95 16.75
N MET A 8 13.94 5.43 15.69
CA MET A 8 13.39 6.32 14.68
C MET A 8 12.31 5.64 13.81
N VAL A 9 12.56 4.43 13.31
CA VAL A 9 11.56 3.66 12.53
C VAL A 9 10.37 3.28 13.42
N TYR A 10 10.62 2.87 14.66
CA TYR A 10 9.56 2.57 15.62
C TYR A 10 8.68 3.79 15.89
N ASN A 11 9.28 4.96 16.13
CA ASN A 11 8.55 6.21 16.36
C ASN A 11 7.79 6.69 15.12
N TYR A 12 8.37 6.53 13.92
CA TYR A 12 7.67 6.86 12.67
C TYR A 12 6.42 5.97 12.50
N CYS A 13 6.56 4.65 12.65
CA CYS A 13 5.44 3.71 12.59
C CYS A 13 4.39 3.94 13.69
N ALA A 14 4.78 4.39 14.87
CA ALA A 14 3.88 4.68 15.99
C ALA A 14 3.11 5.99 15.79
N ASN A 15 3.72 6.98 15.13
CA ASN A 15 3.14 8.31 14.93
C ASN A 15 2.44 8.49 13.58
N SER A 16 2.67 7.62 12.58
CA SER A 16 2.01 7.70 11.26
C SER A 16 0.58 7.14 11.25
N MET A 17 0.07 6.65 12.38
CA MET A 17 -1.20 5.94 12.46
C MET A 17 -2.30 6.77 13.13
N GLU A 18 -3.05 7.55 12.35
CA GLU A 18 -4.37 8.00 12.82
C GLU A 18 -5.33 6.78 12.90
N PRO A 19 -6.14 6.64 13.97
CA PRO A 19 -7.13 5.58 14.06
C PRO A 19 -8.11 5.68 12.90
N THR A 20 -8.16 4.66 12.05
CA THR A 20 -9.23 4.55 11.05
C THR A 20 -10.35 3.69 11.61
N ASP A 21 -11.59 4.03 11.25
CA ASP A 21 -12.80 3.30 11.66
C ASP A 21 -12.91 1.89 11.02
N LEU A 22 -11.91 1.49 10.22
CA LEU A 22 -11.81 0.18 9.56
C LEU A 22 -11.62 -1.00 10.52
N THR A 23 -11.64 -0.77 11.83
CA THR A 23 -11.41 -1.81 12.84
C THR A 23 -12.68 -2.59 13.21
N HIS A 24 -13.87 -2.10 12.89
CA HIS A 24 -15.12 -2.73 13.32
C HIS A 24 -15.68 -3.74 12.30
N ASN A 25 -16.11 -4.92 12.76
CA ASN A 25 -16.66 -5.98 11.90
C ASN A 25 -17.84 -5.53 10.97
N LYS A 26 -18.69 -4.60 11.40
CA LYS A 26 -19.86 -4.13 10.63
C LYS A 26 -19.42 -3.38 9.40
N ILE A 27 -18.38 -2.55 9.55
CA ILE A 27 -17.78 -1.80 8.44
C ILE A 27 -17.16 -2.77 7.44
N ILE A 28 -16.41 -3.77 7.91
CA ILE A 28 -15.86 -4.80 7.01
C ILE A 28 -16.95 -5.51 6.22
N ARG A 29 -18.06 -5.89 6.88
CA ARG A 29 -19.19 -6.52 6.19
C ARG A 29 -19.78 -5.60 5.11
N THR A 30 -19.93 -4.31 5.39
CA THR A 30 -20.37 -3.31 4.41
C THR A 30 -19.39 -3.22 3.24
N LEU A 31 -18.09 -3.08 3.50
CA LEU A 31 -17.06 -2.98 2.45
C LEU A 31 -17.00 -4.25 1.57
N LEU A 32 -17.17 -5.43 2.16
CA LEU A 32 -17.23 -6.69 1.40
C LEU A 32 -18.41 -6.73 0.40
N SER A 33 -19.50 -6.01 0.68
CA SER A 33 -20.62 -5.88 -0.25
C SER A 33 -20.32 -4.97 -1.45
N GLU A 34 -19.38 -4.03 -1.30
CA GLU A 34 -18.97 -3.06 -2.33
C GLU A 34 -17.98 -3.64 -3.36
N LEU A 35 -17.47 -4.86 -3.13
CA LEU A 35 -16.56 -5.53 -4.05
C LEU A 35 -17.23 -5.75 -5.41
N ASN A 36 -16.51 -5.49 -6.50
CA ASN A 36 -16.95 -5.83 -7.85
C ASN A 36 -16.66 -7.32 -8.17
N PRO A 37 -17.12 -7.88 -9.31
CA PRO A 37 -16.87 -9.29 -9.65
C PRO A 37 -15.38 -9.67 -9.68
N THR A 38 -14.50 -8.80 -10.18
CA THR A 38 -13.05 -9.04 -10.24
C THR A 38 -12.43 -9.14 -8.84
N GLU A 39 -12.80 -8.24 -7.93
CA GLU A 39 -12.31 -8.23 -6.54
C GLU A 39 -12.87 -9.42 -5.74
N ARG A 40 -14.14 -9.79 -5.98
CA ARG A 40 -14.78 -10.97 -5.38
C ARG A 40 -14.12 -12.27 -5.83
N SER A 41 -13.75 -12.38 -7.11
CA SER A 41 -13.13 -13.59 -7.67
C SER A 41 -11.82 -13.98 -7.00
N LEU A 42 -11.20 -13.07 -6.24
CA LEU A 42 -10.00 -13.36 -5.47
C LEU A 42 -10.30 -14.18 -4.22
N ILE A 43 -11.47 -13.98 -3.62
CA ILE A 43 -11.85 -14.56 -2.33
C ILE A 43 -12.35 -16.00 -2.56
N PRO A 44 -11.88 -16.98 -1.74
CA PRO A 44 -12.37 -18.35 -1.79
C PRO A 44 -13.91 -18.45 -1.73
N GLN A 45 -14.49 -19.35 -2.52
CA GLN A 45 -15.94 -19.55 -2.65
C GLN A 45 -16.61 -19.82 -1.30
N GLU A 46 -15.93 -20.53 -0.41
CA GLU A 46 -16.39 -20.87 0.94
C GLU A 46 -16.66 -19.62 1.78
N ILE A 47 -15.91 -18.55 1.55
CA ILE A 47 -16.07 -17.25 2.23
C ILE A 47 -17.15 -16.42 1.52
N ILE A 48 -17.18 -16.43 0.19
CA ILE A 48 -18.19 -15.75 -0.64
C ILE A 48 -19.61 -16.18 -0.20
N HIS A 49 -19.85 -17.47 -0.01
CA HIS A 49 -21.15 -18.00 0.44
C HIS A 49 -21.60 -17.50 1.82
N GLN A 50 -20.71 -16.95 2.65
CA GLN A 50 -21.08 -16.31 3.94
C GLN A 50 -21.25 -14.78 3.80
N ILE A 51 -20.66 -14.17 2.77
CA ILE A 51 -20.77 -12.73 2.49
C ILE A 51 -22.12 -12.42 1.84
N PHE A 52 -22.56 -13.21 0.85
CA PHE A 52 -23.68 -12.88 -0.04
C PHE A 52 -25.08 -13.47 0.26
N PRO A 53 -25.33 -14.42 1.18
CA PRO A 53 -26.68 -14.98 1.36
C PRO A 53 -27.65 -13.99 2.01
N ASN A 54 -27.15 -12.88 2.58
CA ASN A 54 -27.92 -11.90 3.35
C ASN A 54 -27.83 -10.44 2.82
N ILE A 55 -27.35 -10.21 1.60
CA ILE A 55 -27.30 -8.86 1.01
C ILE A 55 -28.58 -8.65 0.20
N GLN A 56 -29.71 -8.50 0.90
CA GLN A 56 -30.83 -7.72 0.38
C GLN A 56 -30.53 -6.26 0.72
N ASN A 57 -30.51 -5.40 -0.30
CA ASN A 57 -30.23 -3.97 -0.23
C ASN A 57 -28.74 -3.59 -0.32
N SER A 58 -28.32 -3.35 -1.56
CA SER A 58 -27.30 -2.37 -1.90
C SER A 58 -27.61 -1.07 -1.16
N LEU A 59 -26.94 -0.83 -0.04
CA LEU A 59 -26.96 0.49 0.58
C LEU A 59 -26.31 1.47 -0.41
N PHE A 60 -27.05 2.50 -0.79
CA PHE A 60 -26.64 3.64 -1.62
C PHE A 60 -25.45 4.44 -1.05
N PHE A 61 -24.87 4.00 0.07
CA PHE A 61 -23.79 4.66 0.76
C PHE A 61 -22.48 3.96 0.44
N LYS A 62 -21.66 4.57 -0.43
CA LYS A 62 -20.28 4.14 -0.65
C LYS A 62 -19.45 4.60 0.55
N TYR A 63 -19.40 3.81 1.62
CA TYR A 63 -18.57 4.14 2.79
C TYR A 63 -17.12 4.33 2.37
N SER A 64 -16.70 3.53 1.38
CA SER A 64 -15.37 3.63 0.81
C SER A 64 -15.04 5.01 0.24
N SER A 65 -15.98 5.81 -0.29
CA SER A 65 -15.65 7.13 -0.89
C SER A 65 -15.29 8.22 0.12
N TYR A 66 -15.62 8.04 1.40
CA TYR A 66 -15.34 9.03 2.45
C TYR A 66 -14.06 8.72 3.25
N THR A 67 -13.42 7.58 2.98
CA THR A 67 -12.28 7.13 3.76
C THR A 67 -11.00 7.80 3.28
N LYS A 68 -10.57 8.86 3.98
CA LYS A 68 -9.38 9.63 3.60
C LYS A 68 -8.05 8.88 3.79
N THR A 69 -7.99 7.97 4.75
CA THR A 69 -6.79 7.19 5.06
C THR A 69 -7.16 5.72 5.19
N ILE A 70 -6.49 4.86 4.42
CA ILE A 70 -6.62 3.41 4.50
C ILE A 70 -5.30 2.85 5.00
N SER A 71 -5.34 2.25 6.20
CA SER A 71 -4.20 1.57 6.80
C SER A 71 -4.43 0.07 6.81
N SER A 72 -3.49 -0.68 6.22
CA SER A 72 -3.60 -2.14 6.16
C SER A 72 -3.61 -2.79 7.54
N ASN A 73 -3.00 -2.16 8.56
CA ASN A 73 -3.01 -2.67 9.92
C ASN A 73 -4.42 -2.58 10.56
N TYR A 74 -5.08 -1.43 10.44
CA TYR A 74 -6.45 -1.27 10.95
C TYR A 74 -7.45 -2.10 10.15
N LEU A 75 -7.29 -2.16 8.82
CA LEU A 75 -8.10 -3.02 7.97
C LEU A 75 -7.90 -4.52 8.32
N ASN A 76 -6.67 -4.96 8.55
CA ASN A 76 -6.36 -6.32 9.01
C ASN A 76 -6.99 -6.63 10.36
N LYS A 77 -6.99 -5.67 11.30
CA LYS A 77 -7.67 -5.82 12.59
C LYS A 77 -9.17 -6.03 12.40
N GLY A 78 -9.82 -5.18 11.58
CA GLY A 78 -11.24 -5.32 11.30
C GLY A 78 -11.58 -6.62 10.59
N VAL A 79 -10.78 -7.03 9.60
CA VAL A 79 -11.00 -8.30 8.89
C VAL A 79 -10.85 -9.48 9.84
N LYS A 80 -9.83 -9.50 10.71
CA LYS A 80 -9.68 -10.54 11.75
C LYS A 80 -10.91 -10.61 12.66
N GLU A 81 -11.39 -9.45 13.11
CA GLU A 81 -12.59 -9.35 13.94
C GLU A 81 -13.80 -9.93 13.19
N TRP A 82 -14.03 -9.53 11.94
CA TRP A 82 -15.11 -10.04 11.10
C TRP A 82 -15.06 -11.57 10.93
N PHE A 83 -13.89 -12.15 10.61
CA PHE A 83 -13.75 -13.61 10.52
C PHE A 83 -14.11 -14.31 11.85
N GLY A 84 -13.72 -13.73 12.99
CA GLY A 84 -14.05 -14.24 14.32
C GLY A 84 -15.56 -14.25 14.59
N TYR A 85 -16.24 -13.12 14.35
CA TYR A 85 -17.68 -13.00 14.53
C TYR A 85 -18.50 -13.83 13.54
N SER A 86 -17.99 -14.03 12.32
CA SER A 86 -18.64 -14.83 11.27
C SER A 86 -18.44 -16.34 11.43
N GLY A 87 -17.75 -16.81 12.47
CA GLY A 87 -17.45 -18.24 12.66
C GLY A 87 -16.44 -18.80 11.65
N LEU A 88 -15.74 -17.92 10.92
CA LEU A 88 -14.78 -18.26 9.88
C LEU A 88 -13.34 -18.32 10.41
N SER A 89 -13.14 -18.45 11.72
CA SER A 89 -11.79 -18.44 12.32
C SER A 89 -10.84 -19.48 11.72
N HIS A 90 -11.37 -20.61 11.23
CA HIS A 90 -10.61 -21.64 10.52
C HIS A 90 -10.06 -21.19 9.15
N GLN A 91 -10.64 -20.13 8.57
CA GLN A 91 -10.23 -19.51 7.29
C GLN A 91 -9.29 -18.31 7.47
N PHE A 92 -8.72 -18.09 8.67
CA PHE A 92 -7.70 -17.04 8.87
C PHE A 92 -6.55 -17.03 7.84
N PRO A 93 -6.09 -18.18 7.27
CA PRO A 93 -5.12 -18.16 6.17
C PRO A 93 -5.56 -17.36 4.93
N SER A 94 -6.86 -17.13 4.75
CA SER A 94 -7.45 -16.37 3.64
C SER A 94 -7.52 -14.85 3.91
N ILE A 95 -7.19 -14.38 5.11
CA ILE A 95 -7.21 -12.95 5.48
C ILE A 95 -6.38 -12.09 4.50
N PRO A 96 -5.14 -12.45 4.11
CA PRO A 96 -4.37 -11.64 3.17
C PRO A 96 -5.04 -11.49 1.80
N ILE A 97 -5.83 -12.47 1.38
CA ILE A 97 -6.59 -12.45 0.12
C ILE A 97 -7.77 -11.48 0.24
N VAL A 98 -8.53 -11.55 1.34
CA VAL A 98 -9.62 -10.61 1.61
C VAL A 98 -9.11 -9.17 1.71
N LEU A 99 -7.97 -8.97 2.39
CA LEU A 99 -7.32 -7.66 2.47
C LEU A 99 -6.87 -7.16 1.10
N THR A 100 -6.39 -8.06 0.23
CA THR A 100 -6.08 -7.72 -1.16
C THR A 100 -7.33 -7.20 -1.87
N SER A 101 -8.45 -7.93 -1.83
CA SER A 101 -9.70 -7.51 -2.45
C SER A 101 -10.21 -6.16 -1.94
N LEU A 102 -10.21 -5.94 -0.63
CA LEU A 102 -10.65 -4.69 -0.02
C LEU A 102 -9.73 -3.51 -0.39
N THR A 103 -8.41 -3.73 -0.43
CA THR A 103 -7.46 -2.70 -0.85
C THR A 103 -7.69 -2.31 -2.32
N LEU A 104 -7.92 -3.28 -3.20
CA LEU A 104 -8.25 -3.04 -4.62
C LEU A 104 -9.58 -2.30 -4.79
N MET A 105 -10.58 -2.66 -3.99
CA MET A 105 -11.84 -1.94 -3.96
C MET A 105 -11.63 -0.48 -3.54
N PHE A 106 -10.89 -0.21 -2.46
CA PHE A 106 -10.59 1.17 -2.05
C PHE A 106 -9.85 1.95 -3.13
N LEU A 107 -8.91 1.30 -3.83
CA LEU A 107 -8.27 1.92 -4.98
C LEU A 107 -9.32 2.31 -6.02
N ARG A 108 -10.21 1.41 -6.40
CA ARG A 108 -11.25 1.71 -7.40
C ARG A 108 -12.26 2.78 -6.96
N THR A 109 -12.66 2.81 -5.70
CA THR A 109 -13.84 3.58 -5.26
C THR A 109 -13.54 4.90 -4.58
N ASN A 110 -12.33 5.10 -4.06
CA ASN A 110 -11.97 6.37 -3.43
C ASN A 110 -11.68 7.45 -4.47
N GLU A 111 -12.09 8.68 -4.14
CA GLU A 111 -11.82 9.85 -4.98
C GLU A 111 -10.48 10.52 -4.65
N ARG A 112 -10.08 10.55 -3.37
CA ARG A 112 -8.83 11.16 -2.89
C ARG A 112 -8.44 10.57 -1.54
N PHE A 113 -7.32 9.88 -1.47
CA PHE A 113 -6.94 9.21 -0.22
C PHE A 113 -5.44 8.97 -0.04
N GLN A 114 -5.08 8.63 1.19
CA GLN A 114 -3.78 8.12 1.60
C GLN A 114 -3.87 6.61 1.85
N LEU A 115 -2.89 5.86 1.34
CA LEU A 115 -2.77 4.42 1.55
C LEU A 115 -1.51 4.12 2.34
N ILE A 116 -1.67 3.45 3.48
CA ILE A 116 -0.58 2.99 4.35
C ILE A 116 -0.56 1.47 4.33
N LEU A 117 0.48 0.90 3.72
CA LEU A 117 0.69 -0.53 3.58
C LEU A 117 1.81 -0.99 4.51
N ASN A 118 1.43 -1.80 5.49
CA ASN A 118 2.36 -2.60 6.26
C ASN A 118 2.56 -3.96 5.58
N GLY A 119 3.80 -4.23 5.20
CA GLY A 119 4.24 -5.45 4.57
C GLY A 119 3.97 -6.75 5.29
N GLU A 120 4.04 -6.73 6.62
CA GLU A 120 3.79 -7.92 7.43
C GLU A 120 2.38 -8.47 7.20
N VAL A 121 1.43 -7.58 6.94
CA VAL A 121 0.04 -7.91 6.63
C VAL A 121 -0.07 -8.68 5.31
N TYR A 122 0.76 -8.35 4.33
CA TYR A 122 0.71 -8.92 2.98
C TYR A 122 1.84 -9.92 2.70
N LYS A 123 2.65 -10.30 3.69
CA LYS A 123 3.84 -11.17 3.53
C LYS A 123 3.55 -12.52 2.85
N HIS A 124 2.32 -13.02 2.96
CA HIS A 124 1.88 -14.27 2.33
C HIS A 124 1.09 -14.07 1.02
N SER A 125 0.82 -12.83 0.62
CA SER A 125 0.11 -12.51 -0.62
C SER A 125 1.11 -12.17 -1.73
N SER A 126 1.75 -13.20 -2.28
CA SER A 126 2.70 -13.05 -3.39
C SER A 126 2.11 -12.34 -4.61
N LYS A 127 0.79 -12.48 -4.80
CA LYS A 127 -0.03 -11.88 -5.85
C LYS A 127 -0.55 -10.48 -5.51
N PHE A 128 -0.57 -10.06 -4.23
CA PHE A 128 -1.04 -8.72 -3.83
C PHE A 128 -0.33 -7.67 -4.65
N MET A 129 0.99 -7.76 -4.76
CA MET A 129 1.73 -6.73 -5.47
C MET A 129 1.54 -6.72 -6.96
N ASN A 130 1.48 -7.87 -7.61
CA ASN A 130 1.17 -7.89 -9.03
C ASN A 130 -0.19 -7.22 -9.28
N ARG A 131 -1.17 -7.49 -8.41
CA ARG A 131 -2.52 -6.92 -8.53
C ARG A 131 -2.61 -5.47 -8.10
N LEU A 132 -1.88 -5.04 -7.07
CA LEU A 132 -1.80 -3.65 -6.64
C LEU A 132 -1.21 -2.83 -7.78
N SER A 133 -0.10 -3.32 -8.33
CA SER A 133 0.54 -2.84 -9.53
C SER A 133 -0.43 -2.79 -10.71
N ASP A 134 -1.10 -3.89 -11.07
CA ASP A 134 -2.06 -3.93 -12.19
C ASP A 134 -3.27 -2.99 -11.98
N ALA A 135 -3.80 -2.91 -10.76
CA ALA A 135 -4.94 -2.06 -10.40
C ALA A 135 -4.58 -0.58 -10.29
N HIS A 136 -3.29 -0.24 -10.16
CA HIS A 136 -2.83 1.13 -10.00
C HIS A 136 -2.78 1.93 -11.30
N PHE A 137 -2.88 1.31 -12.48
CA PHE A 137 -2.72 2.04 -13.75
C PHE A 137 -3.98 2.71 -14.29
N GLN A 138 -5.05 2.75 -13.50
CA GLN A 138 -6.23 3.58 -13.78
C GLN A 138 -6.61 4.45 -12.59
N ASN A 139 -5.93 4.28 -11.46
CA ASN A 139 -6.35 4.91 -10.23
C ASN A 139 -5.64 6.25 -10.04
N ASN A 140 -6.31 7.27 -10.54
CA ASN A 140 -5.84 8.64 -10.50
C ASN A 140 -6.02 9.27 -9.11
N ASN A 141 -6.49 8.56 -8.09
CA ASN A 141 -7.01 9.19 -6.88
C ASN A 141 -6.12 9.06 -5.64
N LEU A 142 -5.00 8.32 -5.74
CA LEU A 142 -4.05 8.17 -4.64
C LEU A 142 -3.16 9.41 -4.50
N ILE A 143 -3.20 10.06 -3.34
CA ILE A 143 -2.43 11.28 -3.06
C ILE A 143 -1.14 10.96 -2.29
N SER A 144 -1.21 9.99 -1.39
CA SER A 144 -0.09 9.61 -0.55
C SER A 144 0.00 8.09 -0.43
N LEU A 145 1.19 7.55 -0.69
CA LEU A 145 1.50 6.14 -0.53
C LEU A 145 2.59 5.95 0.51
N GLU A 146 2.30 5.21 1.56
CA GLU A 146 3.27 4.76 2.54
C GLU A 146 3.39 3.25 2.49
N ILE A 147 4.61 2.74 2.28
CA ILE A 147 4.93 1.31 2.32
C ILE A 147 6.03 1.09 3.35
N ILE A 148 5.66 0.44 4.45
CA ILE A 148 6.58 -0.01 5.50
C ILE A 148 6.70 -1.52 5.37
N ASP A 149 7.82 -2.02 4.88
CA ASP A 149 7.95 -3.44 4.60
C ASP A 149 9.39 -3.95 4.65
N TYR A 150 9.59 -5.17 5.15
CA TYR A 150 10.83 -5.96 5.11
C TYR A 150 10.80 -7.09 4.08
N TYR A 151 9.59 -7.52 3.73
CA TYR A 151 9.25 -8.68 2.92
C TYR A 151 8.96 -8.29 1.47
N PHE A 152 8.77 -7.00 1.20
CA PHE A 152 8.55 -6.52 -0.16
C PHE A 152 9.81 -6.67 -1.00
N GLN A 153 9.85 -7.74 -1.77
CA GLN A 153 10.88 -7.93 -2.77
C GLN A 153 10.44 -7.22 -4.06
N PHE A 154 10.76 -5.93 -4.18
CA PHE A 154 10.61 -5.12 -5.40
C PHE A 154 11.52 -5.67 -6.53
N LYS A 155 11.29 -6.87 -7.06
CA LYS A 155 12.15 -7.50 -8.08
C LYS A 155 11.36 -7.86 -9.34
N GLY A 156 12.06 -7.91 -10.47
CA GLY A 156 11.49 -8.25 -11.77
C GLY A 156 10.30 -7.35 -12.10
N ARG A 157 9.22 -7.95 -12.61
CA ARG A 157 7.98 -7.25 -12.98
C ARG A 157 7.46 -6.31 -11.89
N LYS A 158 7.57 -6.67 -10.61
CA LYS A 158 7.08 -5.82 -9.50
C LYS A 158 7.78 -4.46 -9.45
N LEU A 159 9.09 -4.43 -9.73
CA LEU A 159 9.86 -3.19 -9.77
C LEU A 159 9.47 -2.36 -10.99
N GLU A 160 9.47 -2.97 -12.18
CA GLU A 160 9.11 -2.32 -13.44
C GLU A 160 7.74 -1.66 -13.31
N THR A 161 6.77 -2.40 -12.78
CA THR A 161 5.42 -1.90 -12.63
C THR A 161 5.31 -0.82 -11.55
N PHE A 162 6.02 -0.90 -10.44
CA PHE A 162 6.03 0.18 -9.46
C PHE A 162 6.66 1.47 -10.01
N VAL A 163 7.79 1.36 -10.71
CA VAL A 163 8.53 2.49 -11.31
C VAL A 163 7.71 3.14 -12.43
N ASN A 164 7.03 2.34 -13.26
CA ASN A 164 6.13 2.87 -14.29
C ASN A 164 4.94 3.61 -13.66
N ALA A 165 4.37 3.10 -12.56
CA ALA A 165 3.26 3.76 -11.88
C ALA A 165 3.69 5.12 -11.32
N LEU A 166 4.88 5.17 -10.71
CA LEU A 166 5.47 6.40 -10.21
C LEU A 166 5.75 7.40 -11.33
N ASN A 167 6.21 6.94 -12.50
CA ASN A 167 6.49 7.81 -13.63
C ASN A 167 5.22 8.49 -14.18
N ILE A 168 4.11 7.75 -14.28
CA ILE A 168 2.86 8.28 -14.88
C ILE A 168 1.85 8.81 -13.87
N SER A 169 2.14 8.73 -12.56
CA SER A 169 1.23 9.22 -11.53
C SER A 169 1.12 10.74 -11.62
N PHE A 170 -0.12 11.26 -11.62
CA PHE A 170 -0.37 12.70 -11.70
C PHE A 170 -1.10 13.30 -10.49
N ASN A 171 -1.42 12.48 -9.49
CA ASN A 171 -2.03 12.95 -8.24
C ASN A 171 -1.25 12.53 -6.98
N LEU A 172 -0.22 11.69 -7.14
CA LEU A 172 0.62 11.24 -6.03
C LEU A 172 1.60 12.35 -5.64
N THR A 173 1.35 13.01 -4.52
CA THR A 173 2.19 14.11 -4.01
C THR A 173 3.14 13.68 -2.92
N SER A 174 2.91 12.52 -2.29
CA SER A 174 3.76 11.98 -1.22
C SER A 174 4.02 10.48 -1.41
N LEU A 175 5.29 10.09 -1.32
CA LEU A 175 5.73 8.70 -1.34
C LEU A 175 6.67 8.44 -0.17
N THR A 176 6.31 7.47 0.67
CA THR A 176 7.11 6.99 1.78
C THR A 176 7.42 5.51 1.61
N LEU A 177 8.70 5.16 1.52
CA LEU A 177 9.19 3.77 1.50
C LEU A 177 10.16 3.58 2.67
N ILE A 178 9.75 2.79 3.66
CA ILE A 178 10.56 2.54 4.87
C ILE A 178 10.90 1.05 4.98
N CYS A 179 12.17 0.74 5.24
CA CYS A 179 12.69 -0.61 5.48
C CYS A 179 12.64 -1.58 4.28
N ASN A 180 12.34 -1.09 3.06
CA ASN A 180 12.04 -1.93 1.89
C ASN A 180 13.26 -2.62 1.26
N SER A 181 14.45 -2.50 1.86
CA SER A 181 15.69 -3.13 1.37
C SER A 181 15.85 -2.98 -0.16
N LEU A 182 15.71 -1.74 -0.64
CA LEU A 182 15.67 -1.46 -2.07
C LEU A 182 17.05 -1.69 -2.71
N PHE A 183 18.13 -1.33 -2.01
CA PHE A 183 19.50 -1.35 -2.54
C PHE A 183 19.65 -0.54 -3.84
N ASP A 184 20.86 -0.54 -4.42
CA ASP A 184 21.17 0.37 -5.52
C ASP A 184 20.32 0.18 -6.77
N ILE A 185 20.08 -1.07 -7.18
CA ILE A 185 19.32 -1.37 -8.41
C ILE A 185 17.93 -0.71 -8.39
N ARG A 186 17.25 -0.73 -7.24
CA ARG A 186 15.89 -0.22 -7.12
C ARG A 186 15.89 1.27 -6.78
N GLY A 187 16.86 1.74 -5.99
CA GLY A 187 17.06 3.17 -5.73
C GLY A 187 17.30 3.95 -7.01
N ILE A 188 18.17 3.46 -7.90
CA ILE A 188 18.43 4.04 -9.22
C ILE A 188 17.17 4.03 -10.09
N ALA A 189 16.42 2.92 -10.09
CA ALA A 189 15.18 2.83 -10.86
C ALA A 189 14.12 3.86 -10.40
N ILE A 190 13.99 4.05 -9.08
CA ILE A 190 13.11 5.09 -8.51
C ILE A 190 13.59 6.49 -8.91
N ALA A 191 14.88 6.79 -8.76
CA ALA A 191 15.43 8.08 -9.17
C ALA A 191 15.17 8.37 -10.66
N ASN A 192 15.35 7.37 -11.53
CA ASN A 192 15.09 7.53 -12.97
C ASN A 192 13.61 7.77 -13.28
N ALA A 193 12.67 7.10 -12.60
CA ALA A 193 11.24 7.40 -12.79
C ALA A 193 10.88 8.83 -12.36
N LEU A 194 11.55 9.35 -11.33
CA LEU A 194 11.28 10.69 -10.81
C LEU A 194 11.82 11.82 -11.70
N ASN A 195 12.68 11.53 -12.69
CA ASN A 195 13.13 12.54 -13.66
C ASN A 195 11.97 13.17 -14.43
N ASN A 196 10.93 12.39 -14.73
CA ASN A 196 9.76 12.83 -15.50
C ASN A 196 8.51 13.01 -14.64
N ASN A 197 8.55 12.61 -13.36
CA ASN A 197 7.42 12.82 -12.47
C ASN A 197 7.36 14.31 -12.07
N THR A 198 6.20 14.93 -12.31
CA THR A 198 5.96 16.35 -12.07
C THR A 198 4.94 16.60 -10.95
N THR A 199 4.66 15.60 -10.12
CA THR A 199 3.57 15.68 -9.13
C THR A 199 4.00 15.35 -7.71
N LEU A 200 5.08 14.58 -7.57
CA LEU A 200 5.63 14.22 -6.27
C LEU A 200 6.33 15.43 -5.63
N ILE A 201 5.85 15.79 -4.44
CA ILE A 201 6.34 16.93 -3.63
C ILE A 201 7.21 16.42 -2.49
N THR A 202 6.84 15.28 -1.89
CA THR A 202 7.52 14.69 -0.74
C THR A 202 7.94 13.26 -1.03
N LEU A 203 9.22 12.96 -0.79
CA LEU A 203 9.80 11.63 -0.91
C LEU A 203 10.55 11.27 0.38
N THR A 204 10.11 10.20 1.03
CA THR A 204 10.76 9.63 2.21
C THR A 204 11.23 8.22 1.90
N LEU A 205 12.53 7.98 1.97
CA LEU A 205 13.17 6.70 1.68
C LEU A 205 14.07 6.31 2.86
N ILE A 206 13.52 5.78 3.94
CA ILE A 206 14.27 5.51 5.17
C ILE A 206 14.66 4.04 5.28
N VAL A 207 15.91 3.74 5.66
CA VAL A 207 16.45 2.38 5.85
C VAL A 207 16.24 1.46 4.63
N ASN A 208 16.62 1.94 3.45
CA ASN A 208 16.53 1.18 2.19
C ASN A 208 17.85 0.60 1.69
N LYS A 209 18.94 0.77 2.46
CA LYS A 209 20.28 0.22 2.19
C LYS A 209 20.87 0.69 0.86
N PHE A 210 20.70 1.97 0.56
CA PHE A 210 21.30 2.58 -0.62
C PHE A 210 22.82 2.76 -0.45
N GLY A 211 23.55 2.59 -1.55
CA GLY A 211 24.96 2.94 -1.69
C GLY A 211 25.15 4.25 -2.45
N THR A 212 26.40 4.56 -2.75
CA THR A 212 26.79 5.82 -3.42
C THR A 212 26.18 5.98 -4.80
N LYS A 213 26.00 4.89 -5.56
CA LYS A 213 25.39 4.92 -6.90
C LYS A 213 23.95 5.43 -6.88
N THR A 214 23.18 5.06 -5.86
CA THR A 214 21.84 5.61 -5.67
C THR A 214 21.90 7.10 -5.34
N GLY A 215 22.84 7.51 -4.49
CA GLY A 215 23.07 8.92 -4.16
C GLY A 215 23.37 9.76 -5.41
N GLU A 216 24.24 9.27 -6.30
CA GLU A 216 24.54 9.91 -7.59
C GLU A 216 23.31 10.01 -8.49
N ALA A 217 22.51 8.95 -8.58
CA ALA A 217 21.27 8.96 -9.36
C ALA A 217 20.26 9.99 -8.82
N PHE A 218 20.07 10.06 -7.49
CA PHE A 218 19.22 11.08 -6.88
C PHE A 218 19.78 12.49 -7.09
N ALA A 219 21.09 12.70 -6.99
CA ALA A 219 21.71 13.99 -7.25
C ALA A 219 21.48 14.45 -8.69
N ASN A 220 21.57 13.55 -9.68
CA ASN A 220 21.27 13.86 -11.06
C ASN A 220 19.78 14.15 -11.28
N MET A 221 18.89 13.37 -10.66
CA MET A 221 17.45 13.59 -10.72
C MET A 221 17.06 14.95 -10.15
N LEU A 222 17.59 15.32 -8.97
CA LEU A 222 17.32 16.60 -8.31
C LEU A 222 17.79 17.82 -9.10
N ARG A 223 18.74 17.67 -10.04
CA ARG A 223 19.13 18.77 -10.94
C ARG A 223 18.06 19.11 -11.97
N GLN A 224 17.19 18.15 -12.29
CA GLN A 224 16.19 18.26 -13.35
C GLN A 224 14.76 18.35 -12.79
N ASN A 225 14.50 17.66 -11.69
CA ASN A 225 13.19 17.68 -11.05
C ASN A 225 12.94 19.00 -10.33
N VAL A 226 11.83 19.65 -10.66
CA VAL A 226 11.44 20.97 -10.12
C VAL A 226 10.24 20.91 -9.17
N THR A 227 9.74 19.71 -8.87
CA THR A 227 8.48 19.52 -8.12
C THR A 227 8.71 18.94 -6.73
N LEU A 228 9.79 18.16 -6.56
CA LEU A 228 10.17 17.57 -5.30
C LEU A 228 10.76 18.64 -4.38
N ASN A 229 10.03 18.98 -3.32
CA ASN A 229 10.43 19.99 -2.32
C ASN A 229 11.05 19.35 -1.08
N ASN A 230 10.65 18.13 -0.76
CA ASN A 230 11.04 17.47 0.48
C ASN A 230 11.62 16.09 0.18
N LEU A 231 12.91 15.90 0.47
CA LEU A 231 13.59 14.61 0.36
C LEU A 231 14.15 14.20 1.73
N ASN A 232 13.72 13.03 2.20
CA ASN A 232 14.26 12.38 3.40
C ASN A 232 14.86 11.02 3.04
N ILE A 233 16.16 10.85 3.25
CA ILE A 233 16.93 9.64 2.92
C ILE A 233 17.70 9.10 4.14
N LEU A 234 17.16 9.27 5.35
CA LEU A 234 17.83 8.86 6.58
C LEU A 234 18.07 7.35 6.66
N ASP A 235 19.13 6.97 7.39
CA ASP A 235 19.52 5.59 7.70
C ASP A 235 19.68 4.67 6.47
N ASN A 236 20.00 5.23 5.30
CA ASN A 236 20.42 4.46 4.13
C ASN A 236 21.91 4.12 4.22
N ILE A 237 22.22 3.10 5.01
CA ILE A 237 23.58 2.58 5.13
C ILE A 237 23.69 1.37 4.21
N PRO A 238 24.62 1.36 3.24
CA PRO A 238 24.85 0.19 2.39
C PRO A 238 25.28 -1.02 3.25
N PRO A 239 24.94 -2.25 2.84
CA PRO A 239 25.29 -3.46 3.55
C PRO A 239 26.80 -3.73 3.59
#